data_AF-A0A814LIL1-F1
#
_entry.id   AF-A0A814LIL1-F1
#
_cell.length_a   1.000
_cell.length_b   1.000
_cell.length_c   1.000
_cell.angle_alpha   90.00
_cell.angle_beta   90.00
_cell.angle_gamma   90.00
#
_symmetry.space_group_name_H-M   'P 1'
#
loop_
_entity.id
_entity.type
_entity.pdbx_description
1 polymer ?
#
loop_
_entity_poly.entity_id
_entity_poly.type
_entity_poly.pdbx_seq_one_letter_code
_entity_poly.pdbx_strand_id
1 'polypeptide(L)'
;MYIRKNLGNQLRLLALMTWNYIQESSSDYNFYRSEEGIRNLSKIIQGLAPNHQLVVNYDPNGAIIGTTNLTKWAHQYNFSVYPFTFRQDLFSSNSFEELVKYFWHTVQVDGFITDHPNVIL
;
A
#
# COMPACT_ATOMS: atom_id res chain seq x y z
N MET A 1 13.04 6.91 13.72
CA MET A 1 14.22 6.29 14.38
C MET A 1 13.94 5.86 15.83
N TYR A 2 13.09 6.59 16.56
CA TYR A 2 12.72 6.30 17.96
C TYR A 2 12.27 4.85 18.23
N ILE A 3 11.33 4.31 17.43
CA ILE A 3 10.80 2.95 17.63
C ILE A 3 11.91 1.88 17.59
N ARG A 4 12.82 1.96 16.62
CA ARG A 4 13.94 1.01 16.50
C ARG A 4 15.01 1.24 17.56
N LYS A 5 15.45 2.49 17.74
CA LYS A 5 16.64 2.78 18.56
C LYS A 5 16.34 2.98 20.04
N ASN A 6 15.25 3.65 20.38
CA ASN A 6 14.95 4.04 21.75
C ASN A 6 14.07 3.00 22.44
N LEU A 7 13.18 2.35 21.69
CA LEU A 7 12.33 1.28 22.23
C LEU A 7 12.91 -0.13 21.97
N GLY A 8 14.03 -0.24 21.26
CA GLY A 8 14.66 -1.54 20.97
C GLY A 8 13.76 -2.50 20.18
N ASN A 9 12.76 -2.01 19.45
CA ASN A 9 11.77 -2.85 18.79
C ASN A 9 12.45 -3.74 17.73
N GLN A 10 12.18 -5.05 17.78
CA GLN A 10 12.66 -6.05 16.82
C GLN A 10 11.57 -6.61 15.88
N LEU A 11 10.31 -6.21 16.07
CA LEU A 11 9.19 -6.61 15.23
C LEU A 11 9.31 -6.02 13.83
N ARG A 12 8.67 -6.63 12.82
CA ARG A 12 8.60 -6.02 11.49
C ARG A 12 7.75 -4.75 11.54
N LEU A 13 8.20 -3.71 10.84
CA LEU A 13 7.49 -2.46 10.71
C LEU A 13 7.01 -2.30 9.28
N LEU A 14 5.72 -1.98 9.14
CA LEU A 14 5.08 -1.61 7.89
C LEU A 14 4.75 -0.12 7.95
N ALA A 15 5.08 0.63 6.90
CA ALA A 15 4.65 2.02 6.82
C ALA A 15 3.20 2.08 6.33
N LEU A 16 2.29 2.50 7.22
CA LEU A 16 0.95 2.88 6.84
C LEU A 16 1.02 4.17 6.01
N MET A 17 0.46 4.17 4.80
CA MET A 17 0.53 5.32 3.91
C MET A 17 -0.84 5.72 3.39
N THR A 18 -1.13 7.01 3.43
CA THR A 18 -2.38 7.60 2.92
C THR A 18 -2.08 8.95 2.25
N TRP A 19 -3.06 9.83 2.08
CA TRP A 19 -2.84 11.18 1.55
C TRP A 19 -2.52 12.19 2.65
N ASN A 20 -1.67 13.16 2.34
CA ASN A 20 -1.31 14.24 3.27
C ASN A 20 -2.52 15.03 3.79
N TYR A 21 -3.58 15.18 2.98
CA TYR A 21 -4.77 15.94 3.39
C TYR A 21 -5.56 15.26 4.52
N ILE A 22 -5.36 13.96 4.77
CA ILE A 22 -5.97 13.26 5.91
C ILE A 22 -5.39 13.76 7.23
N GLN A 23 -4.15 14.28 7.23
CA GLN A 23 -3.47 14.80 8.42
C GLN A 23 -3.40 13.81 9.59
N GLU A 24 -3.35 12.50 9.29
CA GLU A 24 -3.20 11.44 10.30
C GLU A 24 -1.87 11.55 11.07
N SER A 25 -0.84 12.07 10.41
CA SER A 25 0.47 12.33 11.01
C SER A 25 1.18 13.50 10.32
N SER A 26 2.31 13.94 10.86
CA SER A 26 3.20 14.94 10.24
C SER A 26 4.04 14.37 9.09
N SER A 27 3.78 13.14 8.64
CA SER A 27 4.54 12.50 7.56
C SER A 27 4.18 13.09 6.20
N ASP A 28 5.17 13.27 5.33
CA ASP A 28 4.92 13.63 3.93
C ASP A 28 4.77 12.37 3.07
N TYR A 29 3.54 11.89 2.94
CA TYR A 29 3.22 10.74 2.10
C TYR A 29 3.44 11.01 0.60
N ASN A 30 3.46 12.26 0.13
CA ASN A 30 3.82 12.54 -1.26
C ASN A 30 5.31 12.24 -1.49
N PHE A 31 6.17 12.71 -0.59
CA PHE A 31 7.60 12.36 -0.63
C PHE A 31 7.80 10.84 -0.53
N TYR A 32 7.12 10.16 0.40
CA TYR A 32 7.27 8.71 0.57
C TYR A 32 6.67 7.87 -0.55
N ARG A 33 5.89 8.46 -1.46
CA ARG A 33 5.45 7.84 -2.73
C ARG A 33 6.40 8.12 -3.89
N SER A 34 7.62 8.55 -3.63
CA SER A 34 8.69 8.66 -4.62
C SER A 34 9.76 7.58 -4.39
N GLU A 35 10.57 7.29 -5.41
CA GLU A 35 11.71 6.38 -5.27
C GLU A 35 12.68 6.82 -4.16
N GLU A 36 12.94 8.12 -4.05
CA GLU A 36 13.80 8.67 -3.00
C GLU A 36 13.20 8.45 -1.60
N GLY A 37 11.88 8.65 -1.47
CA GLY A 37 11.16 8.39 -0.23
C GLY A 37 11.20 6.92 0.18
N ILE A 38 10.97 6.00 -0.76
CA ILE A 38 11.09 4.56 -0.52
C ILE A 38 12.51 4.18 -0.09
N ARG A 39 13.52 4.70 -0.80
CA ARG A 39 14.94 4.51 -0.41
C ARG A 39 15.20 5.03 1.00
N ASN A 40 14.63 6.16 1.39
CA ASN A 40 14.77 6.70 2.74
C ASN A 40 14.17 5.74 3.79
N LEU A 41 12.97 5.21 3.52
CA LEU A 41 12.27 4.27 4.40
C LEU A 41 13.00 2.94 4.56
N SER A 42 13.78 2.48 3.56
CA SER A 42 14.54 1.21 3.59
C SER A 42 15.46 1.05 4.80
N LYS A 43 15.81 2.16 5.45
CA LYS A 43 16.65 2.18 6.65
C LYS A 43 15.90 1.79 7.93
N ILE A 44 14.57 1.66 7.90
CA ILE A 44 13.73 1.59 9.10
C ILE A 44 12.68 0.47 9.04
N ILE A 45 12.01 0.32 7.90
CA ILE A 45 10.83 -0.56 7.73
C ILE A 45 11.13 -1.78 6.86
N GLN A 46 10.20 -2.73 6.79
CA GLN A 46 10.31 -3.97 6.01
C GLN A 46 9.18 -4.12 4.98
N GLY A 47 8.20 -3.22 4.99
CA GLY A 47 7.09 -3.27 4.06
C GLY A 47 6.27 -2.00 4.07
N LEU A 48 5.37 -1.90 3.10
CA LEU A 48 4.41 -0.82 2.97
C LEU A 48 3.00 -1.38 3.20
N ALA A 49 2.16 -0.58 3.84
CA ALA A 49 0.73 -0.78 3.90
C ALA A 49 0.05 0.50 3.38
N PRO A 50 0.03 0.74 2.06
CA PRO A 50 -0.58 1.94 1.51
C PRO A 50 -2.11 1.77 1.40
N ASN A 51 -2.84 2.89 1.39
CA ASN A 51 -4.18 2.88 0.86
C ASN A 51 -4.13 2.31 -0.58
N HIS A 52 -5.00 1.36 -0.91
CA HIS A 52 -4.97 0.64 -2.18
C HIS A 52 -5.08 1.57 -3.40
N GLN A 53 -5.68 2.75 -3.25
CA GLN A 53 -5.78 3.72 -4.33
C GLN A 53 -4.45 4.40 -4.67
N LEU A 54 -3.43 4.32 -3.80
CA LEU A 54 -2.11 4.93 -4.03
C LEU A 54 -1.21 4.11 -4.98
N VAL A 55 -1.56 2.85 -5.25
CA VAL A 55 -0.78 1.95 -6.12
C VAL A 55 -1.33 1.85 -7.54
N VAL A 56 -2.43 2.53 -7.83
CA VAL A 56 -3.08 2.56 -9.15
C VAL A 56 -3.43 3.99 -9.57
N ASN A 57 -3.65 4.19 -10.87
CA ASN A 57 -4.16 5.44 -11.44
C ASN A 57 -5.61 5.22 -11.89
N TYR A 58 -6.45 6.22 -11.66
CA TYR A 58 -7.85 6.22 -12.07
C TYR A 58 -8.11 7.27 -13.15
N ASP A 59 -9.05 6.99 -14.04
CA ASP A 59 -9.64 8.00 -14.91
C ASP A 59 -10.69 8.85 -14.14
N PRO A 60 -11.25 9.91 -14.76
CA PRO A 60 -12.28 10.74 -14.13
C PRO A 60 -13.57 9.98 -13.77
N ASN A 61 -13.82 8.81 -14.36
CA ASN A 61 -14.99 7.97 -14.08
C ASN A 61 -14.73 6.94 -12.97
N GLY A 62 -13.51 6.89 -12.42
CA GLY A 62 -13.12 5.95 -11.37
C GLY A 62 -12.68 4.58 -11.89
N ALA A 63 -12.45 4.42 -13.20
CA ALA A 63 -11.88 3.19 -13.76
C ALA A 63 -10.36 3.17 -13.62
N ILE A 64 -9.78 2.01 -13.28
CA ILE A 64 -8.33 1.84 -13.21
C ILE A 64 -7.74 1.86 -14.62
N ILE A 65 -6.79 2.77 -14.87
CA ILE A 65 -6.11 2.93 -16.17
C ILE A 65 -4.63 2.50 -16.14
N GLY A 66 -4.13 2.08 -14.98
CA GLY A 66 -2.77 1.58 -14.84
C GLY A 66 -2.30 1.56 -13.39
N THR A 67 -1.06 1.13 -13.21
CA THR A 67 -0.39 1.07 -11.91
C THR A 67 0.47 2.32 -11.69
N THR A 68 0.71 2.70 -10.43
CA THR A 68 1.81 3.62 -10.11
C THR A 68 3.14 2.83 -10.05
N ASN A 69 4.26 3.54 -9.88
CA ASN A 69 5.56 2.90 -9.66
C ASN A 69 5.79 2.47 -8.20
N LEU A 70 4.83 2.69 -7.29
CA LEU A 70 5.04 2.50 -5.86
C LEU A 70 5.41 1.06 -5.51
N THR A 71 4.66 0.07 -6.01
CA THR A 71 4.95 -1.35 -5.76
C THR A 71 6.30 -1.76 -6.35
N LYS A 72 6.60 -1.31 -7.57
CA LYS A 72 7.89 -1.55 -8.22
C LYS A 72 9.06 -1.02 -7.39
N TRP A 73 8.98 0.23 -6.93
CA TRP A 73 10.01 0.81 -6.08
C TRP A 73 10.12 0.08 -4.75
N ALA A 74 9.00 -0.30 -4.13
CA ALA A 74 9.01 -1.07 -2.89
C ALA A 74 9.78 -2.39 -3.05
N HIS A 75 9.46 -3.17 -4.09
CA HIS A 75 10.11 -4.44 -4.38
C HIS A 75 11.61 -4.30 -4.66
N GLN A 76 12.04 -3.23 -5.34
CA GLN A 76 13.48 -2.95 -5.55
C GLN A 76 14.28 -2.84 -4.24
N TYR A 77 13.64 -2.43 -3.15
CA TYR A 77 14.23 -2.36 -1.81
C TYR A 77 13.82 -3.54 -0.90
N ASN A 78 13.32 -4.63 -1.49
CA ASN A 78 12.85 -5.85 -0.80
C ASN A 78 11.72 -5.59 0.22
N PHE A 79 10.89 -4.59 -0.03
CA PHE A 79 9.69 -4.34 0.77
C PHE A 79 8.52 -5.17 0.28
N SER A 80 7.81 -5.83 1.19
CA SER A 80 6.48 -6.37 0.90
C SER A 80 5.43 -5.26 0.90
N VAL A 81 4.41 -5.36 0.05
CA VAL A 81 3.35 -4.36 -0.12
C VAL A 81 1.98 -4.98 0.18
N TYR A 82 1.32 -4.50 1.23
CA TYR A 82 0.02 -4.99 1.72
C TYR A 82 -1.01 -3.86 1.76
N PRO A 83 -1.63 -3.49 0.61
CA PRO A 83 -2.55 -2.37 0.59
C PRO A 83 -3.83 -2.61 1.39
N PHE A 84 -4.39 -1.50 1.90
CA PHE A 84 -5.62 -1.49 2.71
C PHE A 84 -6.65 -0.48 2.17
N THR A 85 -7.93 -0.54 2.55
CA THR A 85 -8.64 -1.73 3.05
C THR A 85 -9.55 -2.22 1.95
N PHE A 86 -9.41 -3.48 1.55
CA PHE A 86 -10.29 -4.07 0.55
C PHE A 86 -11.63 -4.41 1.20
N ARG A 87 -12.71 -3.81 0.68
CA ARG A 87 -14.06 -3.91 1.23
C ARG A 87 -15.05 -4.35 0.18
N GLN A 88 -15.50 -5.60 0.24
CA GLN A 88 -16.44 -6.15 -0.73
C GLN A 88 -17.78 -5.43 -0.72
N ASP A 89 -18.21 -4.94 0.44
CA ASP A 89 -19.48 -4.22 0.63
C ASP A 89 -19.58 -2.88 -0.11
N LEU A 90 -18.47 -2.39 -0.69
CA LEU A 90 -18.44 -1.18 -1.52
C LEU A 90 -18.57 -1.47 -3.03
N PHE A 91 -18.64 -2.74 -3.43
CA PHE A 91 -18.64 -3.17 -4.82
C PHE A 91 -19.65 -4.29 -5.07
N SER A 92 -20.00 -4.51 -6.34
CA SER A 92 -20.61 -5.80 -6.71
C SER A 92 -19.58 -6.93 -6.52
N SER A 93 -20.03 -8.16 -6.24
CA SER A 93 -19.12 -9.30 -6.02
C SER A 93 -18.15 -9.52 -7.18
N ASN A 94 -18.63 -9.47 -8.43
CA ASN A 94 -17.78 -9.62 -9.61
C ASN A 94 -16.76 -8.50 -9.72
N SER A 95 -17.16 -7.24 -9.48
CA SER A 95 -16.23 -6.10 -9.52
C SER A 95 -15.15 -6.18 -8.44
N PHE A 96 -15.50 -6.68 -7.25
CA PHE A 96 -14.54 -6.91 -6.18
C PHE A 96 -13.53 -8.00 -6.53
N GLU A 97 -13.99 -9.12 -7.08
CA GLU A 97 -13.11 -10.23 -7.50
C GLU A 97 -12.12 -9.77 -8.57
N GLU A 98 -12.59 -9.02 -9.57
CA GLU A 98 -11.71 -8.46 -10.61
C GLU A 98 -10.72 -7.43 -10.06
N LEU A 99 -11.12 -6.63 -9.06
CA LEU A 99 -10.21 -5.73 -8.35
C LEU A 99 -9.10 -6.52 -7.64
N VAL A 100 -9.45 -7.59 -6.90
CA VAL A 100 -8.47 -8.43 -6.19
C VAL A 100 -7.51 -9.10 -7.19
N LYS A 101 -8.02 -9.69 -8.28
CA LYS A 101 -7.22 -10.29 -9.35
C LYS A 101 -6.27 -9.27 -9.98
N TYR A 102 -6.76 -8.06 -10.27
CA TYR A 102 -5.93 -7.00 -10.84
C TYR A 102 -4.77 -6.63 -9.89
N PHE A 103 -5.06 -6.48 -8.59
CA PHE A 103 -4.02 -6.16 -7.61
C PHE A 103 -3.00 -7.28 -7.44
N TRP A 104 -3.45 -8.54 -7.42
CA TRP A 104 -2.56 -9.68 -7.28
C TRP A 104 -1.68 -9.89 -8.52
N HIS A 105 -2.26 -9.88 -9.71
CA HIS A 105 -1.56 -10.24 -10.94
C HIS A 105 -0.89 -9.06 -11.65
N THR A 106 -1.49 -7.88 -11.61
CA THR A 106 -1.00 -6.69 -12.35
C THR A 106 -0.25 -5.72 -11.45
N VAL A 107 -0.82 -5.36 -10.30
CA VAL A 107 -0.13 -4.48 -9.32
C VAL A 107 0.99 -5.24 -8.61
N GLN A 108 0.88 -6.57 -8.54
CA GLN A 108 1.84 -7.48 -7.89
C GLN A 108 2.01 -7.17 -6.39
N VAL A 109 0.89 -7.04 -5.67
CA VAL A 109 0.95 -6.90 -4.20
C VAL A 109 1.33 -8.22 -3.53
N ASP A 110 1.88 -8.15 -2.31
CA ASP A 110 2.33 -9.31 -1.55
C ASP A 110 1.24 -9.88 -0.63
N GLY A 111 0.09 -9.21 -0.57
CA GLY A 111 -1.10 -9.62 0.17
C GLY A 111 -2.07 -8.46 0.35
N PHE A 112 -3.13 -8.68 1.10
CA PHE A 112 -4.22 -7.73 1.25
C PHE A 112 -4.54 -7.48 2.72
N ILE A 113 -4.83 -6.23 3.06
CA ILE A 113 -5.52 -5.89 4.31
C ILE A 113 -6.99 -5.70 3.95
N THR A 114 -7.87 -6.50 4.54
CA THR A 114 -9.29 -6.56 4.18
C THR A 114 -10.17 -6.78 5.41
N ASP A 115 -11.39 -6.24 5.34
CA ASP A 115 -12.45 -6.52 6.31
C ASP A 115 -13.23 -7.81 5.97
N HIS A 116 -12.98 -8.41 4.80
CA HIS A 116 -13.71 -9.58 4.28
C HIS A 116 -12.74 -10.71 3.88
N PRO A 117 -12.06 -11.35 4.85
CA PRO A 117 -11.03 -12.36 4.55
C PRO A 117 -11.57 -13.59 3.81
N ASN A 118 -12.85 -13.91 3.95
CA ASN A 118 -13.49 -15.08 3.33
C ASN A 118 -13.67 -14.98 1.81
N VAL A 119 -13.40 -13.82 1.19
CA VAL A 119 -13.55 -13.59 -0.25
C VAL A 119 -12.28 -13.14 -0.95
N ILE A 120 -11.15 -13.09 -0.24
CA ILE A 120 -9.82 -12.81 -0.81
C ILE A 120 -8.95 -14.09 -0.88
N LEU A 121 -9.26 -15.11 -0.07
CA LEU A 121 -8.53 -16.39 0.01
C LEU A 121 -8.79 -17.32 -1.18
#